data_AF-A0A1W1ZP28-F1
#
_entry.id   AF-A0A1W1ZP28-F1
#
_cell.length_a   1.000
_cell.length_b   1.000
_cell.length_c   1.000
_cell.angle_alpha   90.00
_cell.angle_beta   90.00
_cell.angle_gamma   90.00
#
_symmetry.space_group_name_H-M   'P 1'
#
loop_
_entity.id
_entity.type
_entity.pdbx_description
1 polymer ?
#
loop_
_entity_poly.entity_id
_entity_poly.type
_entity_poly.pdbx_seq_one_letter_code
_entity_poly.pdbx_strand_id
1 'polypeptide(L)'
;MCNGVIKRTAAVIAVIQLLLAMTSCIGRQYEHVLINRMTEAEKERSSKTELQILDEPWNECMNDFAGNVYYIEGFGALVYGSPCFDPLPPEGYDGGAGSVIYRHLIQDKDPDEIVFEDYEDFKEQLSELIEEDIKAGCPRVPAEEHFDDIIGLYDAYIAGETKDIDRDDLEAYLERYWAGEVDTGSDGMYWEMDKEKVEAIRDSITEYHIYDEELDLEFVVHVTTPPEYDADTVYPALVMTDAVWRFKDVTEIYKAMEEGRAEPQILITIGFEYDIDGWDNEVRSNILCDHKKEFLDFITDNLMPYLSEEYRFDTDSSTLFGHSQGGVFAHYAAFNYDRYENKPFKNYIIGSPTFWTPYFTDVSDYEDYKYEYGYFERNDTYDRNILITAGDKEDEDYEDYYGDNDSTLEGIEHLTERLSTYGVTTFEVKIYDSHHYQYVSDMLIEYVCDKV
;
A
#
# COMPACT_ATOMS: atom_id res chain seq x y z
N MET A 1 -33.36 69.38 29.96
CA MET A 1 -33.32 68.42 28.85
C MET A 1 -31.86 68.01 28.52
N CYS A 2 -31.11 67.41 29.46
CA CYS A 2 -29.73 66.98 29.19
C CYS A 2 -29.31 65.65 29.89
N ASN A 3 -30.24 64.89 30.48
CA ASN A 3 -29.91 63.60 31.12
C ASN A 3 -30.36 62.36 30.31
N GLY A 4 -31.06 62.55 29.19
CA GLY A 4 -31.55 61.44 28.35
C GLY A 4 -30.60 61.02 27.23
N VAL A 5 -29.70 61.90 26.79
CA VAL A 5 -28.79 61.65 25.67
C VAL A 5 -27.57 60.84 26.13
N ILE A 6 -27.03 61.13 27.32
CA ILE A 6 -25.82 60.47 27.86
C ILE A 6 -26.06 58.98 28.16
N LYS A 7 -27.28 58.60 28.61
CA LYS A 7 -27.61 57.18 28.87
C LYS A 7 -27.77 56.35 27.59
N ARG A 8 -28.19 56.95 26.47
CA ARG A 8 -28.29 56.24 25.19
C ARG A 8 -26.92 56.05 24.54
N THR A 9 -26.00 57.02 24.67
CA THR A 9 -24.64 56.89 24.14
C THR A 9 -23.81 55.85 24.90
N ALA A 10 -23.95 55.78 26.23
CA ALA A 10 -23.27 54.76 27.04
C ALA A 10 -23.78 53.33 26.77
N ALA A 11 -25.10 53.17 26.55
CA ALA A 11 -25.67 51.87 26.20
C ALA A 11 -25.27 51.39 24.79
N VAL A 12 -25.15 52.30 23.82
CA VAL A 12 -24.70 51.96 22.47
C VAL A 12 -23.20 51.61 22.45
N ILE A 13 -22.37 52.31 23.23
CA ILE A 13 -20.94 51.98 23.36
C ILE A 13 -20.75 50.62 24.06
N ALA A 14 -21.55 50.32 25.09
CA ALA A 14 -21.49 49.02 25.77
C ALA A 14 -21.95 47.86 24.88
N VAL A 15 -22.95 48.08 24.01
CA VAL A 15 -23.41 47.08 23.04
C VAL A 15 -22.39 46.89 21.91
N ILE A 16 -21.73 47.96 21.44
CA ILE A 16 -20.65 47.88 20.45
C ILE A 16 -19.40 47.21 21.05
N GLN A 17 -19.07 47.44 22.32
CA GLN A 17 -17.98 46.73 23.01
C GLN A 17 -18.33 45.26 23.30
N LEU A 18 -19.61 44.92 23.56
CA LEU A 18 -20.04 43.52 23.65
C LEU A 18 -20.05 42.82 22.29
N LEU A 19 -20.39 43.53 21.21
CA LEU A 19 -20.32 43.01 19.84
C LEU A 19 -18.88 42.87 19.35
N LEU A 20 -17.97 43.76 19.74
CA LEU A 20 -16.52 43.66 19.51
C LEU A 20 -15.86 42.58 20.38
N ALA A 21 -16.35 42.34 21.60
CA ALA A 21 -15.95 41.21 22.44
C ALA A 21 -16.50 39.87 21.91
N MET A 22 -17.71 39.86 21.33
CA MET A 22 -18.26 38.65 20.69
C MET A 22 -17.66 38.38 19.30
N THR A 23 -17.11 39.38 18.61
CA THR A 23 -16.34 39.18 17.36
C THR A 23 -14.85 38.93 17.59
N SER A 24 -14.33 39.13 18.80
CA SER A 24 -12.97 38.72 19.20
C SER A 24 -12.92 37.41 19.99
N CYS A 25 -14.08 36.77 20.24
CA CYS A 25 -14.17 35.43 20.82
C CYS A 25 -14.59 34.34 19.80
N ILE A 26 -14.52 34.63 18.49
CA ILE A 26 -14.64 33.62 17.42
C ILE A 26 -13.24 33.11 16.98
N GLY A 27 -12.17 33.63 17.58
CA GLY A 27 -10.81 33.14 17.36
C GLY A 27 -10.36 32.20 18.48
N ARG A 28 -10.38 30.90 18.18
CA ARG A 28 -9.87 29.71 18.89
C ARG A 28 -10.97 28.65 19.02
N GLN A 29 -11.38 28.12 17.88
CA GLN A 29 -11.71 26.70 17.83
C GLN A 29 -10.39 25.97 18.11
N TYR A 30 -10.41 25.00 19.02
CA TYR A 30 -9.22 24.25 19.40
C TYR A 30 -8.67 23.57 18.14
N GLU A 31 -7.62 24.11 17.52
CA GLU A 31 -6.73 23.28 16.71
C GLU A 31 -6.24 22.21 17.68
N HIS A 32 -6.67 20.96 17.46
CA HIS A 32 -6.09 19.83 18.16
C HIS A 32 -4.63 19.73 17.69
N VAL A 33 -3.75 20.41 18.40
CA VAL A 33 -2.32 20.40 18.11
C VAL A 33 -1.82 18.99 18.37
N LEU A 34 -1.33 18.34 17.32
CA LEU A 34 -0.67 17.06 17.40
C LEU A 34 0.69 17.25 18.12
N ILE A 35 0.96 16.42 19.12
CA ILE A 35 2.18 16.49 19.93
C ILE A 35 3.16 15.48 19.37
N ASN A 36 4.26 15.96 18.78
CA ASN A 36 5.32 15.11 18.26
C ASN A 36 6.06 14.41 19.41
N ARG A 37 6.02 13.07 19.40
CA ARG A 37 6.66 12.21 20.40
C ARG A 37 7.93 11.53 19.89
N MET A 38 8.35 11.84 18.65
CA MET A 38 9.61 11.34 18.13
C MET A 38 10.77 11.70 19.06
N THR A 39 11.65 10.73 19.30
CA THR A 39 12.90 10.94 20.00
C THR A 39 13.86 11.77 19.14
N GLU A 40 14.95 12.24 19.75
CA GLU A 40 15.98 12.93 18.99
C GLU A 40 16.69 12.00 17.99
N ALA A 41 16.77 10.68 18.27
CA ALA A 41 17.37 9.72 17.36
C ALA A 41 16.49 9.49 16.11
N GLU A 42 15.17 9.37 16.32
CA GLU A 42 14.20 9.28 15.22
C GLU A 42 14.24 10.53 14.33
N LYS A 43 14.28 11.73 14.93
CA LYS A 43 14.40 12.99 14.17
C LYS A 43 15.73 13.12 13.44
N GLU A 44 16.84 12.68 14.04
CA GLU A 44 18.17 12.75 13.42
C GLU A 44 18.31 11.79 12.23
N ARG A 45 17.61 10.66 12.26
CA ARG A 45 17.60 9.66 11.19
C ARG A 45 16.52 9.92 10.14
N SER A 46 15.46 10.62 10.50
CA SER A 46 14.39 10.96 9.55
C SER A 46 14.84 12.09 8.64
N SER A 47 14.47 12.00 7.37
CA SER A 47 14.91 12.95 6.36
C SER A 47 13.81 13.28 5.35
N LYS A 48 13.92 14.46 4.75
CA LYS A 48 13.13 14.91 3.62
C LYS A 48 14.03 14.91 2.40
N THR A 49 13.62 14.22 1.34
CA THR A 49 14.43 13.99 0.14
C THR A 49 13.78 14.62 -1.10
N GLU A 50 14.53 14.68 -2.20
CA GLU A 50 13.90 14.81 -3.51
C GLU A 50 13.15 13.50 -3.82
N LEU A 51 12.10 13.56 -4.64
CA LEU A 51 11.29 12.39 -5.01
C LEU A 51 12.17 11.33 -5.72
N GLN A 52 12.47 10.22 -5.03
CA GLN A 52 13.30 9.13 -5.53
C GLN A 52 12.48 8.05 -6.23
N ILE A 53 11.20 7.89 -5.89
CA ILE A 53 10.36 6.80 -6.44
C ILE A 53 10.43 6.67 -7.97
N LEU A 54 10.55 7.79 -8.69
CA LEU A 54 10.63 7.84 -10.16
C LEU A 54 11.92 7.24 -10.74
N ASP A 55 12.98 7.20 -9.94
CA ASP A 55 14.27 6.61 -10.28
C ASP A 55 14.33 5.09 -10.02
N GLU A 56 13.24 4.52 -9.48
CA GLU A 56 13.09 3.08 -9.15
C GLU A 56 14.22 2.54 -8.24
N PRO A 57 14.42 3.16 -7.06
CA PRO A 57 15.53 2.83 -6.15
C PRO A 57 15.58 1.37 -5.69
N TRP A 58 14.45 0.65 -5.71
CA TRP A 58 14.39 -0.79 -5.41
C TRP A 58 15.23 -1.65 -6.38
N ASN A 59 15.51 -1.15 -7.58
CA ASN A 59 16.39 -1.82 -8.53
C ASN A 59 17.89 -1.74 -8.14
N GLU A 60 18.28 -0.82 -7.25
CA GLU A 60 19.68 -0.68 -6.80
C GLU A 60 20.03 -1.57 -5.59
N CYS A 61 19.04 -1.90 -4.75
CA CYS A 61 19.23 -2.63 -3.49
C CYS A 61 19.01 -4.14 -3.62
N MET A 62 18.26 -4.58 -4.63
CA MET A 62 18.01 -5.99 -4.87
C MET A 62 19.04 -6.51 -5.87
N ASN A 63 19.89 -7.43 -5.43
CA ASN A 63 20.62 -8.37 -6.29
C ASN A 63 21.71 -7.76 -7.21
N ASP A 64 22.95 -8.27 -7.12
CA ASP A 64 24.07 -7.88 -8.02
C ASP A 64 23.69 -8.01 -9.51
N PHE A 65 22.62 -8.75 -9.82
CA PHE A 65 22.12 -9.06 -11.15
C PHE A 65 20.65 -8.62 -11.42
N ALA A 66 19.97 -7.89 -10.53
CA ALA A 66 18.59 -7.44 -10.81
C ALA A 66 18.52 -6.47 -11.99
N GLY A 67 17.32 -6.37 -12.57
CA GLY A 67 17.01 -5.45 -13.67
C GLY A 67 17.75 -5.76 -14.97
N ASN A 68 18.41 -6.91 -15.06
CA ASN A 68 19.23 -7.31 -16.20
C ASN A 68 19.03 -8.78 -16.53
N VAL A 69 19.22 -9.12 -17.81
CA VAL A 69 19.27 -10.51 -18.27
C VAL A 69 20.72 -10.88 -18.54
N TYR A 70 21.25 -11.83 -17.77
CA TYR A 70 22.57 -12.40 -17.98
C TYR A 70 22.43 -13.76 -18.64
N TYR A 71 23.25 -14.05 -19.65
CA TYR A 71 23.16 -15.30 -20.39
C TYR A 71 24.54 -15.91 -20.63
N ILE A 72 24.65 -17.21 -20.34
CA ILE A 72 25.78 -18.04 -20.77
C ILE A 72 25.24 -19.07 -21.77
N GLU A 73 25.66 -18.92 -23.02
CA GLU A 73 25.23 -19.77 -24.12
C GLU A 73 25.37 -21.26 -23.80
N GLY A 74 24.25 -21.98 -23.89
CA GLY A 74 24.18 -23.42 -23.64
C GLY A 74 24.40 -23.86 -22.18
N PHE A 75 24.46 -22.93 -21.23
CA PHE A 75 24.62 -23.23 -19.81
C PHE A 75 23.43 -22.77 -18.96
N GLY A 76 22.99 -21.53 -19.10
CA GLY A 76 21.90 -20.97 -18.31
C GLY A 76 21.86 -19.45 -18.36
N ALA A 77 20.84 -18.88 -17.73
CA ALA A 77 20.60 -17.45 -17.63
C ALA A 77 20.23 -17.02 -16.20
N LEU A 78 20.42 -15.74 -15.91
CA LEU A 78 19.74 -15.04 -14.82
C LEU A 78 18.83 -14.00 -15.47
N VAL A 79 17.53 -14.13 -15.26
CA VAL A 79 16.51 -13.20 -15.76
C VAL A 79 16.05 -12.39 -14.57
N TYR A 80 16.51 -11.14 -14.48
CA TYR A 80 16.21 -10.24 -13.34
C TYR A 80 16.60 -10.80 -11.96
N GLY A 81 17.54 -11.74 -11.93
CA GLY A 81 17.95 -12.47 -10.72
C GLY A 81 17.42 -13.90 -10.65
N SER A 82 16.37 -14.25 -11.39
CA SER A 82 15.80 -15.60 -11.42
C SER A 82 16.61 -16.54 -12.32
N PRO A 83 17.04 -17.73 -11.83
CA PRO A 83 17.71 -18.72 -12.64
C PRO A 83 16.80 -19.33 -13.72
N CYS A 84 17.17 -19.16 -14.98
CA CYS A 84 16.46 -19.74 -16.11
C CYS A 84 17.38 -20.70 -16.89
N PHE A 85 16.96 -21.97 -17.03
CA PHE A 85 17.80 -23.03 -17.60
C PHE A 85 17.18 -23.78 -18.78
N ASP A 86 15.86 -23.67 -18.98
CA ASP A 86 15.17 -24.39 -20.03
C ASP A 86 13.83 -23.72 -20.35
N PRO A 87 13.43 -23.57 -21.62
CA PRO A 87 14.28 -23.70 -22.81
C PRO A 87 15.21 -22.48 -22.97
N LEU A 88 16.48 -22.70 -23.30
CA LEU A 88 17.41 -21.62 -23.65
C LEU A 88 17.33 -21.25 -25.14
N PRO A 89 17.59 -19.97 -25.52
CA PRO A 89 17.66 -19.58 -26.93
C PRO A 89 18.69 -20.42 -27.71
N PRO A 90 18.33 -20.93 -28.91
CA PRO A 90 19.28 -21.62 -29.78
C PRO A 90 20.50 -20.75 -30.13
N GLU A 91 21.65 -21.37 -30.38
CA GLU A 91 22.88 -20.67 -30.82
C GLU A 91 22.59 -19.79 -32.05
N GLY A 92 22.84 -18.49 -31.92
CA GLY A 92 22.59 -17.50 -32.97
C GLY A 92 21.12 -17.25 -33.33
N TYR A 93 20.17 -17.58 -32.45
CA TYR A 93 18.75 -17.33 -32.66
C TYR A 93 18.44 -15.83 -32.91
N ASP A 94 17.59 -15.55 -33.90
CA ASP A 94 17.28 -14.19 -34.37
C ASP A 94 15.78 -13.85 -34.30
N GLY A 95 14.99 -14.67 -33.60
CA GLY A 95 13.52 -14.56 -33.56
C GLY A 95 12.79 -15.33 -34.67
N GLY A 96 13.52 -16.05 -35.53
CA GLY A 96 12.96 -16.89 -36.58
C GLY A 96 12.50 -18.28 -36.13
N ALA A 97 12.55 -19.24 -37.05
CA ALA A 97 12.22 -20.64 -36.78
C ALA A 97 13.31 -21.32 -35.93
N GLY A 98 12.91 -22.26 -35.09
CA GLY A 98 13.84 -22.95 -34.20
C GLY A 98 13.26 -24.22 -33.60
N SER A 99 14.07 -24.85 -32.74
CA SER A 99 13.62 -25.94 -31.90
C SER A 99 14.37 -25.93 -30.58
N VAL A 100 13.65 -26.21 -29.51
CA VAL A 100 14.16 -26.29 -28.15
C VAL A 100 13.54 -27.46 -27.42
N ILE A 101 14.17 -27.84 -26.32
CA ILE A 101 13.64 -28.85 -25.40
C ILE A 101 13.00 -28.11 -24.23
N TYR A 102 11.77 -28.46 -23.88
CA TYR A 102 11.13 -27.99 -22.66
C TYR A 102 11.12 -29.12 -21.64
N ARG A 103 11.69 -28.86 -20.47
CA ARG A 103 11.56 -29.72 -19.30
C ARG A 103 10.42 -29.22 -18.45
N HIS A 104 9.43 -30.09 -18.26
CA HIS A 104 8.27 -29.79 -17.45
C HIS A 104 8.62 -29.44 -16.00
N LEU A 105 7.78 -28.57 -15.42
CA LEU A 105 7.86 -28.17 -14.01
C LEU A 105 7.47 -29.31 -13.05
N ILE A 106 6.87 -30.37 -13.58
CA ILE A 106 6.47 -31.57 -12.83
C ILE A 106 7.62 -32.59 -12.83
N GLN A 107 7.91 -33.10 -11.63
CA GLN A 107 8.92 -34.14 -11.43
C GLN A 107 8.60 -35.42 -12.24
N ASP A 108 9.63 -35.99 -12.88
CA ASP A 108 9.59 -37.26 -13.63
C ASP A 108 8.76 -37.27 -14.93
N LYS A 109 8.33 -36.13 -15.47
CA LYS A 109 7.74 -36.03 -16.82
C LYS A 109 8.86 -35.97 -17.87
N ASP A 110 8.74 -36.77 -18.94
CA ASP A 110 9.68 -36.75 -20.06
C ASP A 110 9.61 -35.37 -20.76
N PRO A 111 10.74 -34.78 -21.18
CA PRO A 111 10.75 -33.47 -21.82
C PRO A 111 10.12 -33.50 -23.22
N ASP A 112 9.48 -32.39 -23.59
CA ASP A 112 8.89 -32.18 -24.91
C ASP A 112 9.85 -31.38 -25.82
N GLU A 113 9.84 -31.68 -27.12
CA GLU A 113 10.54 -30.89 -28.14
C GLU A 113 9.55 -29.88 -28.72
N ILE A 114 9.84 -28.60 -28.54
CA ILE A 114 9.10 -27.51 -29.18
C ILE A 114 9.78 -27.23 -30.53
N VAL A 115 9.03 -27.31 -31.62
CA VAL A 115 9.50 -26.95 -32.97
C VAL A 115 8.59 -25.84 -33.48
N PHE A 116 9.15 -24.66 -33.71
CA PHE A 116 8.39 -23.45 -33.96
C PHE A 116 8.83 -22.75 -35.26
N GLU A 117 7.87 -22.18 -35.98
CA GLU A 117 8.09 -21.48 -37.25
C GLU A 117 8.59 -20.03 -37.06
N ASP A 118 8.21 -19.40 -35.95
CA ASP A 118 8.65 -18.07 -35.52
C ASP A 118 8.51 -17.91 -33.99
N TYR A 119 8.90 -16.73 -33.48
CA TYR A 119 8.85 -16.44 -32.05
C TYR A 119 7.43 -16.38 -31.45
N GLU A 120 6.40 -16.05 -32.23
CA GLU A 120 5.01 -16.06 -31.72
C GLU A 120 4.50 -17.49 -31.58
N ASP A 121 4.82 -18.36 -32.54
CA ASP A 121 4.52 -19.80 -32.49
C ASP A 121 5.23 -20.47 -31.29
N PHE A 122 6.45 -20.07 -30.98
CA PHE A 122 7.15 -20.51 -29.76
C PHE A 122 6.38 -20.14 -28.49
N LYS A 123 5.94 -18.88 -28.36
CA LYS A 123 5.17 -18.41 -27.19
C LYS A 123 3.86 -19.15 -27.02
N GLU A 124 3.13 -19.40 -28.11
CA GLU A 124 1.88 -20.16 -28.09
C GLU A 124 2.10 -21.59 -27.61
N GLN A 125 3.08 -22.30 -28.19
CA GLN A 125 3.38 -23.68 -27.80
C GLN A 125 3.90 -23.80 -26.36
N LEU A 126 4.75 -22.86 -25.91
CA LEU A 126 5.25 -22.84 -24.54
C LEU A 126 4.10 -22.60 -23.54
N SER A 127 3.20 -21.65 -23.84
CA SER A 127 2.03 -21.36 -23.00
C SER A 127 1.11 -22.58 -22.85
N GLU A 128 0.89 -23.34 -23.94
CA GLU A 128 0.11 -24.58 -23.90
C GLU A 128 0.75 -25.64 -22.97
N LEU A 129 2.07 -25.84 -23.06
CA LEU A 129 2.79 -26.80 -22.23
C LEU A 129 2.80 -26.41 -20.74
N ILE A 130 2.89 -25.12 -20.44
CA ILE A 130 2.81 -24.60 -19.07
C ILE A 130 1.41 -24.81 -18.51
N GLU A 131 0.36 -24.53 -19.28
CA GLU A 131 -1.03 -24.78 -18.88
C GLU A 131 -1.31 -26.29 -18.68
N GLU A 132 -0.64 -27.17 -19.43
CA GLU A 132 -0.68 -28.61 -19.15
C GLU A 132 -0.04 -28.97 -17.81
N ASP A 133 1.09 -28.36 -17.46
CA ASP A 133 1.76 -28.57 -16.18
C ASP A 133 0.91 -28.02 -15.01
N ILE A 134 0.25 -26.87 -15.19
CA ILE A 134 -0.71 -26.33 -14.22
C ILE A 134 -1.85 -27.34 -13.99
N LYS A 135 -2.47 -27.84 -15.07
CA LYS A 135 -3.54 -28.85 -14.98
C LYS A 135 -3.10 -30.16 -14.31
N ALA A 136 -1.81 -30.49 -14.42
CA ALA A 136 -1.23 -31.69 -13.83
C ALA A 136 -0.69 -31.49 -12.41
N GLY A 137 -0.92 -30.30 -11.82
CA GLY A 137 -0.70 -30.03 -10.39
C GLY A 137 0.46 -29.07 -10.08
N CYS A 138 1.04 -28.41 -11.09
CA CYS A 138 1.95 -27.30 -10.85
C CYS A 138 1.17 -26.09 -10.33
N PRO A 139 1.63 -25.39 -9.27
CA PRO A 139 1.02 -24.12 -8.87
C PRO A 139 1.05 -23.11 -10.03
N ARG A 140 -0.06 -22.38 -10.24
CA ARG A 140 -0.21 -21.46 -11.38
C ARG A 140 0.80 -20.34 -11.38
N VAL A 141 0.97 -19.65 -10.26
CA VAL A 141 1.83 -18.45 -10.14
C VAL A 141 3.29 -18.78 -10.51
N PRO A 142 3.97 -19.77 -9.88
CA PRO A 142 5.32 -20.18 -10.29
C PRO A 142 5.44 -20.65 -11.75
N ALA A 143 4.36 -21.17 -12.33
CA ALA A 143 4.37 -21.63 -13.71
C ALA A 143 4.24 -20.47 -14.71
N GLU A 144 3.46 -19.43 -14.36
CA GLU A 144 3.36 -18.18 -15.11
C GLU A 144 4.65 -17.35 -14.97
N GLU A 145 5.26 -17.27 -13.78
CA GLU A 145 6.58 -16.65 -13.59
C GLU A 145 7.66 -17.34 -14.45
N HIS A 146 7.67 -18.69 -14.48
CA HIS A 146 8.60 -19.42 -15.32
C HIS A 146 8.42 -19.11 -16.82
N PHE A 147 7.18 -18.94 -17.27
CA PHE A 147 6.89 -18.47 -18.63
C PHE A 147 7.53 -17.10 -18.87
N ASP A 148 7.26 -16.15 -17.98
CA ASP A 148 7.72 -14.77 -18.10
C ASP A 148 9.25 -14.66 -18.07
N ASP A 149 9.93 -15.47 -17.26
CA ASP A 149 11.40 -15.58 -17.25
C ASP A 149 11.94 -16.05 -18.60
N ILE A 150 11.34 -17.10 -19.18
CA ILE A 150 11.74 -17.62 -20.50
C ILE A 150 11.50 -16.54 -21.57
N ILE A 151 10.35 -15.87 -21.56
CA ILE A 151 10.04 -14.82 -22.53
C ILE A 151 10.98 -13.63 -22.37
N GLY A 152 11.25 -13.20 -21.13
CA GLY A 152 12.20 -12.14 -20.81
C GLY A 152 13.62 -12.45 -21.31
N LEU A 153 14.06 -13.71 -21.19
CA LEU A 153 15.32 -14.17 -21.76
C LEU A 153 15.34 -14.06 -23.29
N TYR A 154 14.29 -14.56 -23.96
CA TYR A 154 14.21 -14.54 -25.42
C TYR A 154 14.13 -13.12 -25.98
N ASP A 155 13.33 -12.24 -25.37
CA ASP A 155 13.22 -10.84 -25.75
C ASP A 155 14.57 -10.13 -25.65
N ALA A 156 15.25 -10.28 -24.51
CA ALA A 156 16.58 -9.69 -24.31
C ALA A 156 17.62 -10.28 -25.29
N TYR A 157 17.54 -11.58 -25.59
CA TYR A 157 18.46 -12.23 -26.52
C TYR A 157 18.28 -11.73 -27.95
N ILE A 158 17.03 -11.67 -28.44
CA ILE A 158 16.67 -11.16 -29.78
C ILE A 158 17.04 -9.68 -29.92
N ALA A 159 16.81 -8.88 -28.88
CA ALA A 159 17.18 -7.46 -28.85
C ALA A 159 18.69 -7.22 -28.78
N GLY A 160 19.48 -8.24 -28.43
CA GLY A 160 20.92 -8.10 -28.18
C GLY A 160 21.23 -7.36 -26.87
N GLU A 161 20.33 -7.45 -25.90
CA GLU A 161 20.38 -6.77 -24.60
C GLU A 161 20.83 -7.69 -23.45
N THR A 162 21.12 -8.96 -23.75
CA THR A 162 21.76 -9.88 -22.79
C THR A 162 23.16 -9.41 -22.40
N LYS A 163 23.51 -9.63 -21.14
CA LYS A 163 24.83 -9.35 -20.58
C LYS A 163 25.62 -10.64 -20.37
N ASP A 164 26.92 -10.55 -20.56
CA ASP A 164 27.84 -11.63 -20.20
C ASP A 164 27.98 -11.71 -18.68
N ILE A 165 27.96 -12.92 -18.13
CA ILE A 165 28.33 -13.23 -16.74
C ILE A 165 29.43 -14.30 -16.74
N ASP A 166 30.42 -14.17 -15.86
CA ASP A 166 31.41 -15.23 -15.71
C ASP A 166 30.76 -16.48 -15.14
N ARG A 167 31.18 -17.65 -15.61
CA ARG A 167 30.59 -18.92 -15.18
C ARG A 167 30.82 -19.18 -13.69
N ASP A 168 32.00 -18.84 -13.16
CA ASP A 168 32.30 -19.04 -11.73
C ASP A 168 31.43 -18.09 -10.89
N ASP A 169 31.13 -16.89 -11.38
CA ASP A 169 30.24 -15.92 -10.72
C ASP A 169 28.78 -16.41 -10.74
N LEU A 170 28.32 -16.97 -11.87
CA LEU A 170 26.99 -17.59 -11.95
C LEU A 170 26.86 -18.80 -11.04
N GLU A 171 27.86 -19.69 -11.03
CA GLU A 171 27.85 -20.86 -10.14
C GLU A 171 27.83 -20.44 -8.65
N ALA A 172 28.63 -19.43 -8.26
CA ALA A 172 28.62 -18.89 -6.90
C ALA A 172 27.29 -18.22 -6.53
N TYR A 173 26.67 -17.52 -7.48
CA TYR A 173 25.33 -16.95 -7.31
C TYR A 173 24.28 -18.04 -7.09
N LEU A 174 24.28 -19.09 -7.91
CA LEU A 174 23.34 -20.21 -7.81
C LEU A 174 23.51 -20.96 -6.49
N GLU A 175 24.74 -21.15 -6.01
CA GLU A 175 24.97 -21.76 -4.69
C GLU A 175 24.28 -20.96 -3.56
N ARG A 176 24.37 -19.63 -3.60
CA ARG A 176 23.68 -18.76 -2.64
C ARG A 176 22.16 -18.79 -2.84
N TYR A 177 21.69 -18.76 -4.09
CA TYR A 177 20.27 -18.82 -4.45
C TYR A 177 19.61 -20.08 -3.87
N TRP A 178 20.17 -21.26 -4.15
CA TRP A 178 19.61 -22.53 -3.67
C TRP A 178 19.79 -22.74 -2.16
N ALA A 179 20.67 -21.97 -1.52
CA ALA A 179 20.80 -21.91 -0.07
C ALA A 179 19.76 -20.97 0.60
N GLY A 180 18.95 -20.25 -0.19
CA GLY A 180 18.03 -19.22 0.31
C GLY A 180 18.73 -17.95 0.77
N GLU A 181 19.98 -17.72 0.32
CA GLU A 181 20.81 -16.55 0.67
C GLU A 181 20.73 -15.44 -0.40
N VAL A 182 19.88 -15.64 -1.41
CA VAL A 182 19.55 -14.64 -2.44
C VAL A 182 18.05 -14.50 -2.46
N ASP A 183 17.59 -13.28 -2.32
CA ASP A 183 16.21 -12.92 -2.58
C ASP A 183 16.05 -12.64 -4.08
N THR A 184 15.17 -13.38 -4.73
CA THR A 184 14.94 -13.28 -6.18
C THR A 184 13.54 -12.88 -6.55
N GLY A 185 12.79 -12.33 -5.59
CA GLY A 185 11.52 -11.62 -5.83
C GLY A 185 10.66 -12.30 -6.90
N SER A 186 10.11 -13.48 -6.60
CA SER A 186 9.25 -14.16 -7.58
C SER A 186 8.00 -13.34 -7.94
N ASP A 187 7.63 -12.36 -7.11
CA ASP A 187 6.91 -11.16 -7.55
C ASP A 187 7.89 -9.99 -7.54
N GLY A 188 8.33 -9.51 -8.71
CA GLY A 188 9.34 -8.45 -8.78
C GLY A 188 8.95 -7.27 -7.87
N MET A 189 9.85 -6.87 -6.97
CA MET A 189 9.70 -5.66 -6.17
C MET A 189 9.47 -4.47 -7.12
N TYR A 190 8.25 -3.96 -7.22
CA TYR A 190 7.97 -2.72 -7.92
C TYR A 190 6.86 -1.93 -7.24
N TRP A 191 6.92 -0.61 -7.36
CA TRP A 191 5.85 0.26 -6.88
C TRP A 191 4.87 0.53 -8.01
N GLU A 192 3.58 0.27 -7.78
CA GLU A 192 2.54 0.56 -8.75
C GLU A 192 2.37 2.07 -8.91
N MET A 193 2.63 2.57 -10.12
CA MET A 193 2.40 3.96 -10.50
C MET A 193 2.37 4.17 -12.02
N ASP A 194 1.77 5.28 -12.44
CA ASP A 194 1.95 5.84 -13.78
C ASP A 194 3.00 6.96 -13.72
N LYS A 195 4.23 6.67 -14.15
CA LYS A 195 5.37 7.59 -14.04
C LYS A 195 5.13 8.93 -14.73
N GLU A 196 4.46 8.94 -15.89
CA GLU A 196 4.19 10.19 -16.61
C GLU A 196 3.23 11.08 -15.81
N LYS A 197 2.21 10.49 -15.18
CA LYS A 197 1.28 11.23 -14.31
C LYS A 197 1.95 11.70 -13.02
N VAL A 198 2.80 10.88 -12.41
CA VAL A 198 3.56 11.25 -11.21
C VAL A 198 4.52 12.42 -11.52
N GLU A 199 5.28 12.34 -12.62
CA GLU A 199 6.17 13.43 -13.05
C GLU A 199 5.39 14.72 -13.32
N ALA A 200 4.16 14.64 -13.87
CA ALA A 200 3.31 15.81 -14.11
C ALA A 200 2.88 16.54 -12.82
N ILE A 201 2.89 15.86 -11.67
CA ILE A 201 2.54 16.44 -10.36
C ILE A 201 3.73 16.46 -9.38
N ARG A 202 4.96 16.22 -9.87
CA ARG A 202 6.19 16.10 -9.07
C ARG A 202 6.36 17.21 -8.03
N ASP A 203 6.12 18.45 -8.43
CA ASP A 203 6.29 19.63 -7.56
C ASP A 203 5.31 19.66 -6.37
N SER A 204 4.22 18.89 -6.45
CA SER A 204 3.24 18.74 -5.37
C SER A 204 3.56 17.56 -4.44
N ILE A 205 4.56 16.73 -4.76
CA ILE A 205 4.93 15.54 -3.99
C ILE A 205 6.22 15.82 -3.23
N THR A 206 6.21 15.55 -1.93
CA THR A 206 7.41 15.51 -1.09
C THR A 206 7.60 14.11 -0.55
N GLU A 207 8.83 13.60 -0.62
CA GLU A 207 9.21 12.30 -0.07
C GLU A 207 9.95 12.48 1.26
N TYR A 208 9.64 11.60 2.20
CA TYR A 208 10.25 11.52 3.51
C TYR A 208 10.67 10.08 3.78
N HIS A 209 11.80 9.91 4.44
CA HIS A 209 12.22 8.64 5.05
C HIS A 209 12.14 8.85 6.56
N ILE A 210 11.26 8.12 7.24
CA ILE A 210 10.98 8.33 8.67
C ILE A 210 11.33 7.06 9.43
N TYR A 211 12.30 7.17 10.33
CA TYR A 211 12.73 6.07 11.18
C TYR A 211 11.91 6.03 12.49
N ASP A 212 11.50 4.82 12.88
CA ASP A 212 10.80 4.52 14.12
C ASP A 212 11.64 3.58 15.00
N GLU A 213 11.91 3.98 16.25
CA GLU A 213 12.77 3.22 17.17
C GLU A 213 12.08 1.95 17.71
N GLU A 214 10.77 1.99 17.92
CA GLU A 214 9.99 0.86 18.44
C GLU A 214 9.91 -0.30 17.45
N LEU A 215 9.81 0.02 16.16
CA LEU A 215 9.81 -0.96 15.07
C LEU A 215 11.22 -1.29 14.57
N ASP A 216 12.21 -0.45 14.86
CA ASP A 216 13.56 -0.48 14.27
C ASP A 216 13.52 -0.55 12.73
N LEU A 217 12.59 0.21 12.15
CA LEU A 217 12.35 0.27 10.71
C LEU A 217 12.28 1.73 10.25
N GLU A 218 12.68 1.93 9.00
CA GLU A 218 12.47 3.18 8.29
C GLU A 218 11.32 2.99 7.30
N PHE A 219 10.52 4.04 7.12
CA PHE A 219 9.37 4.05 6.23
C PHE A 219 9.53 5.17 5.21
N VAL A 220 9.27 4.85 3.94
CA VAL A 220 9.11 5.88 2.91
C VAL A 220 7.68 6.42 2.93
N VAL A 221 7.56 7.73 3.06
CA VAL A 221 6.30 8.45 3.14
C VAL A 221 6.25 9.52 2.06
N HIS A 222 5.23 9.44 1.20
CA HIS A 222 4.99 10.48 0.20
C HIS A 222 3.83 11.36 0.65
N VAL A 223 4.07 12.66 0.74
CA VAL A 223 3.06 13.69 1.01
C VAL A 223 2.79 14.47 -0.27
N THR A 224 1.55 14.36 -0.78
CA THR A 224 1.09 15.11 -1.95
C THR A 224 0.16 16.23 -1.51
N THR A 225 0.55 17.48 -1.74
CA THR A 225 -0.31 18.65 -1.47
C THR A 225 -1.34 18.85 -2.58
N PRO A 226 -2.54 19.38 -2.29
CA PRO A 226 -3.55 19.62 -3.31
C PRO A 226 -3.11 20.71 -4.32
N PRO A 227 -3.77 20.79 -5.50
CA PRO A 227 -3.59 21.92 -6.41
C PRO A 227 -3.80 23.26 -5.70
N GLU A 228 -2.98 24.26 -6.03
CA GLU A 228 -3.02 25.60 -5.42
C GLU A 228 -2.86 25.61 -3.88
N TYR A 229 -2.08 24.66 -3.35
CA TYR A 229 -1.81 24.53 -1.91
C TYR A 229 -1.37 25.85 -1.23
N ASP A 230 -1.96 26.12 -0.06
CA ASP A 230 -1.62 27.23 0.82
C ASP A 230 -1.22 26.71 2.22
N ALA A 231 0.04 26.91 2.61
CA ALA A 231 0.58 26.45 3.89
C ALA A 231 -0.11 27.05 5.14
N ASP A 232 -0.85 28.16 4.99
CA ASP A 232 -1.66 28.74 6.07
C ASP A 232 -3.08 28.20 6.14
N THR A 233 -3.50 27.38 5.17
CA THR A 233 -4.81 26.73 5.11
C THR A 233 -4.75 25.33 5.74
N VAL A 234 -5.80 24.96 6.47
CA VAL A 234 -5.97 23.64 7.07
C VAL A 234 -6.67 22.73 6.06
N TYR A 235 -6.10 21.54 5.80
CA TYR A 235 -6.65 20.56 4.87
C TYR A 235 -6.90 19.22 5.56
N PRO A 236 -7.97 18.47 5.21
CA PRO A 236 -8.05 17.07 5.60
C PRO A 236 -6.88 16.29 4.99
N ALA A 237 -6.43 15.25 5.68
CA ALA A 237 -5.48 14.28 5.17
C ALA A 237 -6.19 12.96 4.82
N LEU A 238 -5.80 12.34 3.70
CA LEU A 238 -6.08 10.93 3.40
C LEU A 238 -4.77 10.15 3.53
N VAL A 239 -4.64 9.41 4.63
CA VAL A 239 -3.48 8.57 4.93
C VAL A 239 -3.76 7.15 4.47
N MET A 240 -2.88 6.60 3.65
CA MET A 240 -3.02 5.29 3.02
C MET A 240 -1.80 4.43 3.37
N THR A 241 -2.08 3.26 3.93
CA THR A 241 -1.08 2.18 4.09
C THR A 241 -0.79 1.52 2.75
N ASP A 242 0.21 0.63 2.69
CA ASP A 242 0.56 -0.13 1.49
C ASP A 242 0.85 0.76 0.26
N ALA A 243 1.72 1.76 0.45
CA ALA A 243 2.05 2.71 -0.61
C ALA A 243 2.57 2.05 -1.89
N VAL A 244 3.19 0.87 -1.79
CA VAL A 244 3.61 0.04 -2.94
C VAL A 244 2.48 -0.20 -3.95
N TRP A 245 1.22 -0.31 -3.52
CA TRP A 245 0.05 -0.41 -4.42
C TRP A 245 -0.86 0.83 -4.40
N ARG A 246 -0.80 1.65 -3.35
CA ARG A 246 -1.68 2.83 -3.19
C ARG A 246 -1.11 4.10 -3.80
N PHE A 247 0.19 4.16 -4.07
CA PHE A 247 0.79 5.36 -4.66
C PHE A 247 0.22 5.67 -6.06
N LYS A 248 -0.16 4.66 -6.85
CA LYS A 248 -0.87 4.87 -8.13
C LYS A 248 -2.14 5.73 -7.99
N ASP A 249 -2.86 5.58 -6.88
CA ASP A 249 -4.17 6.21 -6.66
C ASP A 249 -4.03 7.73 -6.45
N VAL A 250 -2.85 8.19 -6.01
CA VAL A 250 -2.54 9.60 -5.74
C VAL A 250 -2.82 10.48 -6.96
N THR A 251 -2.40 10.04 -8.15
CA THR A 251 -2.49 10.84 -9.38
C THR A 251 -3.93 11.07 -9.83
N GLU A 252 -4.80 10.05 -9.70
CA GLU A 252 -6.21 10.16 -10.08
C GLU A 252 -7.00 10.99 -9.06
N ILE A 253 -6.68 10.86 -7.77
CA ILE A 253 -7.27 11.71 -6.72
C ILE A 253 -6.82 13.17 -6.89
N TYR A 254 -5.54 13.41 -7.18
CA TYR A 254 -5.02 14.76 -7.47
C TYR A 254 -5.77 15.41 -8.63
N LYS A 255 -5.95 14.65 -9.72
CA LYS A 255 -6.73 15.11 -10.88
C LYS A 255 -8.19 15.38 -10.54
N ALA A 256 -8.80 14.58 -9.65
CA ALA A 256 -10.15 14.84 -9.16
C ALA A 256 -10.25 16.17 -8.40
N MET A 257 -9.24 16.52 -7.61
CA MET A 257 -9.16 17.82 -6.94
C MET A 257 -8.98 18.96 -7.94
N GLU A 258 -8.08 18.79 -8.92
CA GLU A 258 -7.81 19.80 -9.96
C GLU A 258 -9.07 20.12 -10.78
N GLU A 259 -9.86 19.10 -11.10
CA GLU A 259 -11.12 19.24 -11.85
C GLU A 259 -12.29 19.73 -10.98
N GLY A 260 -12.08 19.93 -9.67
CA GLY A 260 -13.12 20.33 -8.71
C GLY A 260 -14.18 19.26 -8.45
N ARG A 261 -13.85 17.98 -8.72
CA ARG A 261 -14.70 16.82 -8.41
C ARG A 261 -14.52 16.32 -6.97
N ALA A 262 -13.38 16.62 -6.35
CA ALA A 262 -13.07 16.32 -4.96
C ALA A 262 -12.60 17.60 -4.24
N GLU A 263 -12.92 17.73 -2.96
CA GLU A 263 -12.39 18.83 -2.14
C GLU A 263 -10.87 18.71 -1.97
N PRO A 264 -10.13 19.85 -1.92
CA PRO A 264 -8.69 19.87 -1.66
C PRO A 264 -8.32 19.15 -0.36
N GLN A 265 -7.39 18.20 -0.45
CA GLN A 265 -6.91 17.41 0.68
C GLN A 265 -5.44 17.02 0.48
N ILE A 266 -4.74 16.76 1.58
CA ILE A 266 -3.35 16.26 1.54
C ILE A 266 -3.39 14.74 1.46
N LEU A 267 -2.71 14.16 0.49
CA LEU A 267 -2.59 12.71 0.35
C LEU A 267 -1.29 12.26 0.98
N ILE A 268 -1.33 11.25 1.85
CA ILE A 268 -0.16 10.70 2.53
C ILE A 268 -0.15 9.20 2.27
N THR A 269 0.90 8.68 1.65
CA THR A 269 1.09 7.24 1.47
C THR A 269 2.24 6.77 2.34
N ILE A 270 2.08 5.63 3.00
CA ILE A 270 3.09 5.03 3.88
C ILE A 270 3.46 3.66 3.29
N GLY A 271 4.73 3.47 2.96
CA GLY A 271 5.28 2.18 2.54
C GLY A 271 6.56 1.86 3.31
N PHE A 272 7.00 0.61 3.16
CA PHE A 272 8.32 0.20 3.60
C PHE A 272 9.40 0.89 2.76
N GLU A 273 10.62 0.99 3.29
CA GLU A 273 11.75 1.45 2.47
C GLU A 273 11.90 0.65 1.18
N TYR A 274 12.50 1.30 0.18
CA TYR A 274 12.64 0.72 -1.15
C TYR A 274 13.46 -0.58 -1.21
N ASP A 275 14.23 -0.87 -0.16
CA ASP A 275 15.01 -2.11 -0.01
C ASP A 275 14.30 -3.21 0.80
N ILE A 276 13.04 -3.01 1.17
CA ILE A 276 12.20 -3.97 1.91
C ILE A 276 11.02 -4.41 1.06
N ASP A 277 10.80 -5.72 0.94
CA ASP A 277 9.75 -6.26 0.07
C ASP A 277 8.37 -5.94 0.63
N GLY A 278 7.80 -4.85 0.12
CA GLY A 278 6.47 -4.40 0.46
C GLY A 278 5.35 -5.22 -0.18
N TRP A 279 5.63 -6.16 -1.10
CA TRP A 279 4.65 -7.10 -1.63
C TRP A 279 4.51 -8.33 -0.74
N ASP A 280 5.60 -8.74 -0.09
CA ASP A 280 5.65 -9.92 0.75
C ASP A 280 4.64 -9.86 1.92
N ASN A 281 3.77 -10.86 1.97
CA ASN A 281 2.69 -10.91 2.96
C ASN A 281 3.18 -11.20 4.38
N GLU A 282 4.35 -11.82 4.58
CA GLU A 282 4.96 -12.01 5.89
C GLU A 282 5.56 -10.69 6.41
N VAL A 283 6.28 -9.94 5.57
CA VAL A 283 6.80 -8.59 5.87
C VAL A 283 5.65 -7.66 6.25
N ARG A 284 4.62 -7.61 5.40
CA ARG A 284 3.43 -6.80 5.66
C ARG A 284 2.68 -7.25 6.91
N SER A 285 2.46 -8.56 7.11
CA SER A 285 1.77 -9.07 8.30
C SER A 285 2.55 -8.79 9.59
N ASN A 286 3.88 -8.83 9.55
CA ASN A 286 4.71 -8.53 10.70
C ASN A 286 4.41 -7.11 11.23
N ILE A 287 4.21 -6.13 10.35
CA ILE A 287 3.93 -4.75 10.78
C ILE A 287 2.44 -4.44 10.91
N LEU A 288 1.63 -4.79 9.92
CA LEU A 288 0.21 -4.43 9.88
C LEU A 288 -0.65 -5.28 10.81
N CYS A 289 -0.20 -6.49 11.17
CA CYS A 289 -0.96 -7.44 11.99
C CYS A 289 -0.27 -7.73 13.33
N ASP A 290 1.00 -8.13 13.37
CA ASP A 290 1.69 -8.46 14.63
C ASP A 290 1.99 -7.19 15.44
N HIS A 291 2.81 -6.31 14.85
CA HIS A 291 3.25 -5.03 15.42
C HIS A 291 2.28 -3.86 15.13
N LYS A 292 1.00 -4.16 14.91
CA LYS A 292 -0.07 -3.16 14.65
C LYS A 292 -0.18 -2.07 15.72
N LYS A 293 0.22 -2.37 16.97
CA LYS A 293 0.22 -1.39 18.05
C LYS A 293 1.34 -0.38 17.85
N GLU A 294 2.56 -0.86 17.68
CA GLU A 294 3.76 -0.05 17.45
C GLU A 294 3.59 0.76 16.14
N PHE A 295 3.04 0.15 15.10
CA PHE A 295 2.74 0.89 13.86
C PHE A 295 1.67 1.98 14.05
N LEU A 296 0.69 1.78 14.94
CA LEU A 296 -0.26 2.84 15.28
C LEU A 296 0.36 3.94 16.16
N ASP A 297 1.29 3.58 17.06
CA ASP A 297 2.09 4.55 17.82
C ASP A 297 2.90 5.43 16.84
N PHE A 298 3.60 4.79 15.88
CA PHE A 298 4.32 5.46 14.80
C PHE A 298 3.43 6.47 14.06
N ILE A 299 2.28 6.03 13.51
CA ILE A 299 1.42 6.95 12.74
C ILE A 299 0.87 8.08 13.61
N THR A 300 0.41 7.76 14.82
CA THR A 300 -0.40 8.68 15.64
C THR A 300 0.44 9.67 16.42
N ASP A 301 1.57 9.22 16.98
CA ASP A 301 2.40 9.98 17.91
C ASP A 301 3.74 10.44 17.30
N ASN A 302 4.18 9.82 16.20
CA ASN A 302 5.42 10.21 15.51
C ASN A 302 5.12 10.89 14.15
N LEU A 303 4.65 10.14 13.16
CA LEU A 303 4.51 10.59 11.77
C LEU A 303 3.57 11.78 11.61
N MET A 304 2.29 11.64 12.00
CA MET A 304 1.31 12.71 11.77
C MET A 304 1.68 14.00 12.52
N PRO A 305 2.13 13.96 13.79
CA PRO A 305 2.65 15.14 14.46
C PRO A 305 3.92 15.73 13.81
N TYR A 306 4.86 14.91 13.35
CA TYR A 306 6.07 15.38 12.64
C TYR A 306 5.71 16.13 11.36
N LEU A 307 4.84 15.53 10.54
CA LEU A 307 4.33 16.20 9.34
C LEU A 307 3.53 17.47 9.69
N SER A 308 2.90 17.54 10.87
CA SER A 308 2.14 18.72 11.28
C SER A 308 2.99 19.97 11.56
N GLU A 309 4.31 19.82 11.61
CA GLU A 309 5.25 20.94 11.71
C GLU A 309 5.34 21.72 10.38
N GLU A 310 5.07 21.08 9.26
CA GLU A 310 5.07 21.68 7.91
C GLU A 310 3.64 21.81 7.33
N TYR A 311 2.76 20.84 7.59
CA TYR A 311 1.42 20.78 7.03
C TYR A 311 0.33 21.01 8.09
N ARG A 312 -0.75 21.70 7.74
CA ARG A 312 -1.88 21.92 8.67
C ARG A 312 -3.01 20.94 8.40
N PHE A 313 -3.26 20.04 9.35
CA PHE A 313 -4.25 18.98 9.21
C PHE A 313 -5.60 19.32 9.88
N ASP A 314 -6.69 19.10 9.15
CA ASP A 314 -8.04 19.05 9.72
C ASP A 314 -8.28 17.65 10.28
N THR A 315 -7.96 17.46 11.55
CA THR A 315 -8.10 16.16 12.22
C THR A 315 -9.56 15.72 12.35
N ASP A 316 -10.51 16.64 12.27
CA ASP A 316 -11.95 16.33 12.33
C ASP A 316 -12.50 15.82 10.98
N SER A 317 -11.70 15.89 9.91
CA SER A 317 -12.08 15.45 8.55
C SER A 317 -11.09 14.46 7.93
N SER A 318 -9.94 14.24 8.56
CA SER A 318 -8.89 13.34 8.06
C SER A 318 -9.26 11.86 8.18
N THR A 319 -8.70 11.06 7.29
CA THR A 319 -9.03 9.65 7.06
C THR A 319 -7.78 8.78 7.10
N LEU A 320 -7.86 7.63 7.76
CA LEU A 320 -6.90 6.53 7.62
C LEU A 320 -7.53 5.40 6.79
N PHE A 321 -6.80 4.91 5.79
CA PHE A 321 -7.20 3.81 4.92
C PHE A 321 -6.20 2.66 4.96
N GLY A 322 -6.74 1.45 5.00
CA GLY A 322 -6.00 0.26 4.64
C GLY A 322 -6.91 -0.81 4.01
N HIS A 323 -6.28 -1.69 3.24
CA HIS A 323 -6.92 -2.77 2.49
C HIS A 323 -6.27 -4.12 2.81
N SER A 324 -7.04 -5.20 2.84
CA SER A 324 -6.53 -6.54 3.18
C SER A 324 -5.89 -6.56 4.58
N GLN A 325 -4.61 -6.89 4.72
CA GLN A 325 -3.87 -6.77 5.98
C GLN A 325 -3.86 -5.33 6.51
N GLY A 326 -3.73 -4.33 5.63
CA GLY A 326 -3.92 -2.93 5.98
C GLY A 326 -5.35 -2.63 6.46
N GLY A 327 -6.35 -3.39 5.99
CA GLY A 327 -7.74 -3.33 6.47
C GLY A 327 -7.86 -3.84 7.92
N VAL A 328 -7.15 -4.92 8.26
CA VAL A 328 -7.03 -5.40 9.65
C VAL A 328 -6.37 -4.33 10.54
N PHE A 329 -5.30 -3.68 10.06
CA PHE A 329 -4.68 -2.55 10.75
C PHE A 329 -5.64 -1.36 10.92
N ALA A 330 -6.35 -0.96 9.86
CA ALA A 330 -7.31 0.15 9.91
C ALA A 330 -8.44 -0.13 10.90
N HIS A 331 -8.91 -1.38 10.98
CA HIS A 331 -9.82 -1.84 12.02
C HIS A 331 -9.21 -1.67 13.42
N TYR A 332 -7.97 -2.13 13.63
CA TYR A 332 -7.27 -1.93 14.91
C TYR A 332 -7.16 -0.46 15.31
N ALA A 333 -6.80 0.42 14.37
CA ALA A 333 -6.72 1.86 14.59
C ALA A 333 -8.08 2.46 14.97
N ALA A 334 -9.14 2.08 14.25
CA ALA A 334 -10.50 2.56 14.47
C ALA A 334 -11.06 2.21 15.87
N PHE A 335 -10.53 1.18 16.54
CA PHE A 335 -10.96 0.73 17.87
C PHE A 335 -9.90 0.88 18.97
N ASN A 336 -8.78 1.56 18.67
CA ASN A 336 -7.78 1.94 19.68
C ASN A 336 -7.44 3.44 19.69
N TYR A 337 -8.10 4.25 18.84
CA TYR A 337 -7.92 5.71 18.83
C TYR A 337 -8.17 6.38 20.19
N ASP A 338 -8.97 5.77 21.08
CA ASP A 338 -9.27 6.29 22.42
C ASP A 338 -8.05 6.26 23.35
N ARG A 339 -7.08 5.40 23.04
CA ARG A 339 -5.85 5.24 23.83
C ARG A 339 -4.83 6.34 23.60
N TYR A 340 -5.02 7.16 22.57
CA TYR A 340 -4.08 8.21 22.18
C TYR A 340 -4.60 9.61 22.55
N GLU A 341 -3.66 10.48 22.92
CA GLU A 341 -3.92 11.91 23.08
C GLU A 341 -4.06 12.58 21.71
N ASN A 342 -3.13 12.26 20.82
CA ASN A 342 -3.19 12.63 19.41
C ASN A 342 -4.34 11.86 18.74
N LYS A 343 -5.17 12.59 17.98
CA LYS A 343 -6.33 12.04 17.29
C LYS A 343 -6.35 12.54 15.85
N PRO A 344 -5.36 12.13 15.02
CA PRO A 344 -5.21 12.66 13.67
C PRO A 344 -6.37 12.30 12.74
N PHE A 345 -7.16 11.26 13.05
CA PHE A 345 -8.21 10.76 12.16
C PHE A 345 -9.60 10.77 12.80
N LYS A 346 -10.57 11.29 12.05
CA LYS A 346 -12.01 11.17 12.34
C LYS A 346 -12.63 9.99 11.59
N ASN A 347 -12.12 9.68 10.41
CA ASN A 347 -12.67 8.68 9.50
C ASN A 347 -11.70 7.52 9.31
N TYR A 348 -12.24 6.31 9.15
CA TYR A 348 -11.48 5.11 8.84
C TYR A 348 -12.14 4.39 7.67
N ILE A 349 -11.34 3.98 6.69
CA ILE A 349 -11.78 3.08 5.62
C ILE A 349 -11.16 1.71 5.88
N ILE A 350 -12.01 0.71 6.09
CA ILE A 350 -11.64 -0.68 6.35
C ILE A 350 -11.99 -1.47 5.08
N GLY A 351 -11.01 -1.66 4.19
CA GLY A 351 -11.21 -2.37 2.92
C GLY A 351 -10.84 -3.84 3.01
N SER A 352 -11.75 -4.73 2.59
CA SER A 352 -11.63 -6.19 2.58
C SER A 352 -10.74 -6.72 3.71
N PRO A 353 -11.07 -6.44 4.99
CA PRO A 353 -10.18 -6.78 6.10
C PRO A 353 -10.04 -8.29 6.18
N THR A 354 -8.84 -8.79 5.87
CA THR A 354 -8.54 -10.22 5.90
C THR A 354 -8.33 -10.68 7.34
N PHE A 355 -9.41 -10.69 8.14
CA PHE A 355 -9.40 -11.15 9.54
C PHE A 355 -8.93 -12.59 9.70
N TRP A 356 -8.85 -13.34 8.60
CA TRP A 356 -8.33 -14.68 8.51
C TRP A 356 -6.81 -14.76 8.29
N THR A 357 -6.14 -13.67 7.89
CA THR A 357 -4.67 -13.67 7.70
C THR A 357 -3.90 -14.11 8.95
N PRO A 358 -4.30 -13.71 10.18
CA PRO A 358 -3.61 -14.17 11.39
C PRO A 358 -3.69 -15.67 11.68
N TYR A 359 -4.47 -16.47 10.95
CA TYR A 359 -4.42 -17.93 11.09
C TYR A 359 -3.22 -18.55 10.36
N PHE A 360 -2.53 -17.77 9.52
CA PHE A 360 -1.29 -18.14 8.82
C PHE A 360 -0.03 -17.51 9.44
N THR A 361 -0.21 -16.65 10.43
CA THR A 361 0.88 -15.97 11.13
C THR A 361 0.79 -16.28 12.62
N ASP A 362 1.91 -16.55 13.30
CA ASP A 362 1.94 -16.91 14.74
C ASP A 362 1.65 -15.69 15.66
N VAL A 363 0.73 -14.81 15.26
CA VAL A 363 0.39 -13.56 15.94
C VAL A 363 -0.42 -13.86 17.20
N SER A 364 0.12 -13.49 18.36
CA SER A 364 -0.61 -13.63 19.63
C SER A 364 -1.83 -12.71 19.69
N ASP A 365 -2.88 -13.15 20.38
CA ASP A 365 -4.09 -12.36 20.68
C ASP A 365 -4.82 -11.82 19.43
N TYR A 366 -4.61 -12.41 18.24
CA TYR A 366 -5.25 -11.96 17.01
C TYR A 366 -6.78 -11.93 17.11
N GLU A 367 -7.37 -12.91 17.82
CA GLU A 367 -8.81 -13.07 18.10
C GLU A 367 -9.46 -11.83 18.75
N ASP A 368 -8.68 -10.91 19.33
CA ASP A 368 -9.19 -9.69 19.95
C ASP A 368 -9.96 -8.79 18.95
N TYR A 369 -9.76 -8.96 17.64
CA TYR A 369 -10.58 -8.27 16.63
C TYR A 369 -12.07 -8.58 16.78
N LYS A 370 -12.44 -9.79 17.25
CA LYS A 370 -13.83 -10.22 17.45
C LYS A 370 -14.54 -9.48 18.59
N TYR A 371 -13.79 -8.71 19.37
CA TYR A 371 -14.29 -7.90 20.49
C TYR A 371 -13.84 -6.44 20.40
N GLU A 372 -13.48 -5.99 19.19
CA GLU A 372 -12.99 -4.63 18.91
C GLU A 372 -11.87 -4.21 19.89
N TYR A 373 -10.99 -5.17 20.19
CA TYR A 373 -9.86 -5.01 21.11
C TYR A 373 -10.26 -4.45 22.48
N GLY A 374 -11.48 -4.80 22.95
CA GLY A 374 -12.07 -4.32 24.19
C GLY A 374 -12.50 -2.86 24.18
N TYR A 375 -12.66 -2.21 23.02
CA TYR A 375 -13.06 -0.80 22.93
C TYR A 375 -14.36 -0.53 23.69
N PHE A 376 -15.37 -1.37 23.48
CA PHE A 376 -16.68 -1.22 24.11
C PHE A 376 -16.73 -1.65 25.58
N GLU A 377 -15.65 -2.25 26.10
CA GLU A 377 -15.45 -2.42 27.54
C GLU A 377 -14.87 -1.16 28.18
N ARG A 378 -14.05 -0.42 27.42
CA ARG A 378 -13.42 0.84 27.84
C ARG A 378 -14.33 2.06 27.67
N ASN A 379 -15.24 2.03 26.69
CA ASN A 379 -16.00 3.20 26.24
C ASN A 379 -17.48 2.90 26.04
N ASP A 380 -18.35 3.81 26.51
CA ASP A 380 -19.81 3.74 26.33
C ASP A 380 -20.29 4.34 25.00
N THR A 381 -19.40 5.00 24.24
CA THR A 381 -19.73 5.72 23.00
C THR A 381 -18.65 5.54 21.95
N TYR A 382 -19.05 5.57 20.67
CA TYR A 382 -18.14 5.57 19.52
C TYR A 382 -18.32 6.89 18.73
N ASP A 383 -17.22 7.62 18.51
CA ASP A 383 -17.24 8.95 17.86
C ASP A 383 -16.28 9.01 16.65
N ARG A 384 -16.22 7.93 15.88
CA ARG A 384 -15.50 7.89 14.59
C ARG A 384 -16.45 7.43 13.48
N ASN A 385 -16.09 7.76 12.24
CA ASN A 385 -16.81 7.32 11.07
C ASN A 385 -16.07 6.15 10.44
N ILE A 386 -16.79 5.07 10.11
CA ILE A 386 -16.21 3.88 9.48
C ILE A 386 -16.88 3.67 8.12
N LEU A 387 -16.09 3.53 7.07
CA LEU A 387 -16.54 2.96 5.80
C LEU A 387 -15.92 1.57 5.67
N ILE A 388 -16.76 0.54 5.61
CA ILE A 388 -16.35 -0.85 5.39
C ILE A 388 -16.62 -1.19 3.92
N THR A 389 -15.63 -1.74 3.23
CA THR A 389 -15.74 -2.06 1.79
C THR A 389 -15.24 -3.46 1.50
N ALA A 390 -15.78 -4.08 0.45
CA ALA A 390 -15.29 -5.36 -0.09
C ALA A 390 -15.80 -5.60 -1.51
N GLY A 391 -15.18 -6.53 -2.23
CA GLY A 391 -15.67 -7.12 -3.47
C GLY A 391 -16.57 -8.34 -3.20
N ASP A 392 -17.67 -8.49 -3.91
CA ASP A 392 -18.59 -9.64 -3.75
C ASP A 392 -18.05 -10.97 -4.31
N LYS A 393 -16.93 -10.94 -5.04
CA LYS A 393 -16.28 -12.14 -5.62
C LYS A 393 -14.99 -12.54 -4.88
N GLU A 394 -14.55 -11.78 -3.89
CA GLU A 394 -13.25 -11.98 -3.25
C GLU A 394 -13.16 -13.30 -2.46
N ASP A 395 -14.30 -13.87 -2.04
CA ASP A 395 -14.31 -15.16 -1.37
C ASP A 395 -13.92 -16.34 -2.26
N GLU A 396 -14.18 -16.26 -3.57
CA GLU A 396 -13.70 -17.27 -4.52
C GLU A 396 -12.17 -17.22 -4.67
N ASP A 397 -11.57 -16.03 -4.54
CA ASP A 397 -10.13 -15.82 -4.68
C ASP A 397 -9.33 -16.50 -3.56
N TYR A 398 -9.94 -16.65 -2.37
CA TYR A 398 -9.25 -17.14 -1.16
C TYR A 398 -9.90 -18.35 -0.49
N GLU A 399 -10.80 -19.07 -1.16
CA GLU A 399 -11.54 -20.21 -0.58
C GLU A 399 -10.59 -21.23 0.10
N ASP A 400 -9.46 -21.54 -0.54
CA ASP A 400 -8.46 -22.49 -0.03
C ASP A 400 -7.74 -22.01 1.25
N TYR A 401 -7.78 -20.70 1.55
CA TYR A 401 -7.13 -20.09 2.72
C TYR A 401 -8.06 -19.96 3.93
N TYR A 402 -9.38 -20.12 3.77
CA TYR A 402 -10.29 -19.90 4.91
C TYR A 402 -10.25 -21.05 5.93
N GLY A 403 -10.13 -22.29 5.47
CA GLY A 403 -10.16 -23.46 6.35
C GLY A 403 -11.46 -23.54 7.14
N ASP A 404 -11.39 -23.50 8.47
CA ASP A 404 -12.55 -23.48 9.38
C ASP A 404 -12.96 -22.03 9.79
N ASN A 405 -12.34 -21.00 9.22
CA ASN A 405 -12.54 -19.61 9.58
C ASN A 405 -13.59 -18.91 8.70
N ASP A 406 -14.06 -17.76 9.19
CA ASP A 406 -14.95 -16.89 8.43
C ASP A 406 -14.24 -16.40 7.16
N SER A 407 -14.99 -16.36 6.05
CA SER A 407 -14.57 -15.68 4.83
C SER A 407 -14.40 -14.16 5.04
N THR A 408 -13.88 -13.45 4.04
CA THR A 408 -13.75 -11.98 4.16
C THR A 408 -15.12 -11.32 4.27
N LEU A 409 -16.10 -11.77 3.48
CA LEU A 409 -17.48 -11.26 3.56
C LEU A 409 -18.19 -11.66 4.85
N GLU A 410 -18.01 -12.88 5.34
CA GLU A 410 -18.54 -13.33 6.64
C GLU A 410 -17.95 -12.51 7.80
N GLY A 411 -16.64 -12.24 7.75
CA GLY A 411 -15.96 -11.37 8.73
C GLY A 411 -16.53 -9.94 8.76
N ILE A 412 -16.84 -9.37 7.59
CA ILE A 412 -17.51 -8.06 7.48
C ILE A 412 -18.95 -8.11 8.00
N GLU A 413 -19.70 -9.17 7.71
CA GLU A 413 -21.05 -9.37 8.22
C GLU A 413 -21.02 -9.40 9.76
N HIS A 414 -20.14 -10.18 10.36
CA HIS A 414 -19.99 -10.26 11.81
C HIS A 414 -19.54 -8.93 12.43
N LEU A 415 -18.61 -8.20 11.82
CA LEU A 415 -18.25 -6.85 12.27
C LEU A 415 -19.48 -5.91 12.26
N THR A 416 -20.27 -5.96 11.19
CA THR A 416 -21.49 -5.15 11.03
C THR A 416 -22.53 -5.47 12.10
N GLU A 417 -22.72 -6.75 12.40
CA GLU A 417 -23.61 -7.21 13.49
C GLU A 417 -23.15 -6.72 14.86
N ARG A 418 -21.84 -6.79 15.14
CA ARG A 418 -21.26 -6.30 16.40
C ARG A 418 -21.41 -4.79 16.53
N LEU A 419 -21.05 -4.02 15.51
CA LEU A 419 -21.23 -2.56 15.49
C LEU A 419 -22.69 -2.16 15.76
N SER A 420 -23.64 -2.83 15.11
CA SER A 420 -25.07 -2.62 15.31
C SER A 420 -25.50 -2.97 16.74
N THR A 421 -24.97 -4.05 17.31
CA THR A 421 -25.25 -4.50 18.67
C THR A 421 -24.74 -3.50 19.72
N TYR A 422 -23.57 -2.92 19.49
CA TYR A 422 -23.01 -1.85 20.32
C TYR A 422 -23.67 -0.48 20.09
N GLY A 423 -24.60 -0.38 19.13
CA GLY A 423 -25.35 0.85 18.86
C GLY A 423 -24.56 1.92 18.13
N VAL A 424 -23.48 1.54 17.41
CA VAL A 424 -22.74 2.47 16.56
C VAL A 424 -23.59 2.84 15.35
N THR A 425 -23.77 4.14 15.09
CA THR A 425 -24.60 4.63 13.98
C THR A 425 -23.80 5.34 12.89
N THR A 426 -22.48 5.46 13.07
CA THR A 426 -21.56 6.20 12.19
C THR A 426 -20.71 5.23 11.39
N PHE A 427 -21.34 4.21 10.81
CA PHE A 427 -20.67 3.31 9.88
C PHE A 427 -21.52 3.06 8.63
N GLU A 428 -20.85 2.80 7.52
CA GLU A 428 -21.44 2.40 6.25
C GLU A 428 -20.72 1.15 5.73
N VAL A 429 -21.46 0.26 5.07
CA VAL A 429 -20.90 -0.92 4.40
C VAL A 429 -21.23 -0.82 2.92
N LYS A 430 -20.21 -1.00 2.08
CA LYS A 430 -20.36 -0.95 0.63
C LYS A 430 -19.65 -2.11 -0.05
N ILE A 431 -20.44 -2.95 -0.70
CA ILE A 431 -19.94 -4.11 -1.44
C ILE A 431 -19.96 -3.79 -2.94
N TYR A 432 -18.84 -4.04 -3.61
CA TYR A 432 -18.62 -3.79 -5.02
C TYR A 432 -18.71 -5.10 -5.82
N ASP A 433 -19.22 -5.04 -7.06
CA ASP A 433 -19.25 -6.19 -8.00
C ASP A 433 -17.83 -6.44 -8.56
N SER A 434 -16.95 -7.04 -7.75
CA SER A 434 -15.50 -7.02 -7.97
C SER A 434 -14.75 -8.10 -7.18
N HIS A 435 -13.52 -8.40 -7.59
CA HIS A 435 -12.56 -9.22 -6.83
C HIS A 435 -11.82 -8.37 -5.77
N HIS A 436 -11.02 -9.03 -4.93
CA HIS A 436 -10.44 -8.51 -3.69
C HIS A 436 -9.86 -7.09 -3.74
N TYR A 437 -9.06 -6.75 -4.75
CA TYR A 437 -8.36 -5.46 -4.81
C TYR A 437 -8.84 -4.54 -5.94
N GLN A 438 -9.60 -5.08 -6.90
CA GLN A 438 -9.92 -4.40 -8.15
C GLN A 438 -10.83 -3.18 -7.95
N TYR A 439 -11.61 -3.16 -6.88
CA TYR A 439 -12.53 -2.05 -6.57
C TYR A 439 -11.86 -0.85 -5.89
N VAL A 440 -10.63 -1.01 -5.37
CA VAL A 440 -10.02 -0.05 -4.42
C VAL A 440 -9.85 1.34 -5.02
N SER A 441 -9.31 1.44 -6.24
CA SER A 441 -9.08 2.73 -6.91
C SER A 441 -10.40 3.47 -7.17
N ASP A 442 -11.43 2.77 -7.66
CA ASP A 442 -12.75 3.35 -7.90
C ASP A 442 -13.43 3.80 -6.58
N MET A 443 -13.29 2.99 -5.53
CA MET A 443 -13.80 3.30 -4.19
C MET A 443 -13.13 4.55 -3.61
N LEU A 444 -11.82 4.69 -3.73
CA LEU A 444 -11.10 5.88 -3.25
C LEU A 444 -11.56 7.14 -3.98
N ILE A 445 -11.72 7.09 -5.30
CA ILE A 445 -12.23 8.20 -6.10
C ILE A 445 -13.66 8.57 -5.68
N GLU A 446 -14.53 7.57 -5.52
CA GLU A 446 -15.89 7.78 -5.06
C GLU A 446 -15.92 8.43 -3.67
N TYR A 447 -15.14 7.91 -2.72
CA TYR A 447 -15.06 8.41 -1.35
C TYR A 447 -14.64 9.89 -1.28
N VAL A 448 -13.65 10.31 -2.08
CA VAL A 448 -13.20 11.71 -2.08
C VAL A 448 -14.13 12.65 -2.84
N CYS A 449 -14.88 12.14 -3.83
CA CYS A 449 -15.83 12.94 -4.60
C CYS A 449 -17.19 13.11 -3.92
N ASP A 450 -17.66 12.10 -3.18
CA ASP A 450 -18.97 12.14 -2.50
C ASP A 450 -19.00 13.09 -1.28
N LYS A 451 -17.84 13.61 -0.87
CA LYS A 451 -17.71 14.63 0.18
C LYS A 451 -18.02 16.06 -0.28
N VAL A 452 -18.23 16.30 -1.58
CA VAL A 452 -18.51 17.62 -2.19
C VAL A 452 -19.97 18.05 -2.06
#